data_AF-A0A259NNR8-F1
#
_entry.id   AF-A0A259NNR8-F1
#
_cell.length_a   1.000
_cell.length_b   1.000
_cell.length_c   1.000
_cell.angle_alpha   90.00
_cell.angle_beta   90.00
_cell.angle_gamma   90.00
#
_symmetry.space_group_name_H-M   'P 1'
#
loop_
_entity.id
_entity.type
_entity.pdbx_description
1 polymer ?
#
loop_
_entity_poly.entity_id
_entity_poly.type
_entity_poly.pdbx_seq_one_letter_code
_entity_poly.pdbx_strand_id
1 'polypeptide(L)' 'MDKYKLGQVLSEMYENAKHGESVAMIHLFGIKYADEIRKAETTATELANLAKISPAYATEISKGMKLSKYVKVI' A
#
# COMPACT_ATOMS: atom_id res chain seq x y z
N MET A 1 10.45 0.38 8.67
CA MET A 1 9.22 -0.41 8.97
C MET A 1 9.40 -1.76 8.33
N ASP A 2 9.04 -2.86 9.00
CA ASP A 2 9.08 -4.20 8.40
C ASP A 2 7.80 -4.49 7.59
N LYS A 3 7.77 -5.61 6.87
CA LYS A 3 6.65 -6.01 6.02
C LYS A 3 5.34 -6.25 6.79
N TYR A 4 5.42 -6.74 8.03
CA TYR A 4 4.25 -7.00 8.85
C TYR A 4 3.57 -5.70 9.27
N LYS A 5 4.36 -4.71 9.68
CA LYS A 5 3.82 -3.40 10.05
C LYS A 5 3.29 -2.65 8.83
N LEU A 6 3.91 -2.78 7.66
CA LEU A 6 3.37 -2.25 6.40
C LEU A 6 2.03 -2.89 6.02
N GLY A 7 1.89 -4.22 6.18
CA GLY A 7 0.63 -4.93 5.98
C GLY A 7 -0.47 -4.43 6.93
N GLN A 8 -0.15 -4.21 8.20
CA GLN A 8 -1.10 -3.63 9.17
C GLN A 8 -1.55 -2.23 8.74
N VAL A 9 -0.62 -1.35 8.35
CA VAL A 9 -0.96 0.02 7.92
C VAL A 9 -1.84 0.00 6.66
N LEU A 10 -1.54 -0.89 5.71
CA LEU A 10 -2.37 -1.06 4.50
C LEU A 10 -3.78 -1.53 4.85
N SER A 11 -3.92 -2.48 5.78
CA SER A 11 -5.22 -2.96 6.28
C SER A 11 -6.01 -1.82 6.94
N GLU A 12 -5.37 -1.05 7.84
CA GLU A 12 -5.99 0.10 8.49
C GLU A 12 -6.44 1.18 7.49
N MET A 13 -5.63 1.46 6.47
CA MET A 13 -5.98 2.43 5.42
C MET A 13 -7.12 1.94 4.53
N TYR A 14 -7.22 0.63 4.29
CA TYR A 14 -8.29 0.03 3.50
C TYR A 14 -9.63 -0.01 4.27
N GLU A 15 -9.61 -0.46 5.53
CA GLU A 15 -10.80 -0.63 6.36
C GLU A 15 -11.40 0.70 6.81
N ASN A 16 -10.56 1.70 7.12
CA ASN A 16 -11.02 3.03 7.53
C ASN A 16 -11.25 3.99 6.35
N ALA A 17 -11.11 3.51 5.11
CA ALA A 17 -11.42 4.32 3.94
C ALA A 17 -12.89 4.70 3.95
N LYS A 18 -13.20 5.93 3.50
CA LYS A 18 -14.58 6.32 3.26
C LYS A 18 -15.18 5.42 2.17
N HIS A 19 -16.51 5.33 2.15
CA HIS A 19 -17.22 4.53 1.16
C HIS A 19 -16.78 4.92 -0.27
N GLY A 20 -16.31 3.93 -1.04
CA GLY A 20 -15.80 4.13 -2.41
C GLY A 20 -14.34 4.59 -2.51
N GLU A 21 -13.66 4.89 -1.41
CA GLU A 21 -12.28 5.41 -1.41
C GLU A 21 -11.20 4.36 -1.12
N SER A 22 -11.57 3.10 -0.84
CA SER A 22 -10.59 2.06 -0.45
C SER A 22 -9.46 1.90 -1.45
N VAL A 23 -9.75 1.93 -2.76
CA VAL A 23 -8.72 1.82 -3.81
C VAL A 23 -7.83 3.07 -3.85
N ALA A 24 -8.39 4.26 -3.66
CA ALA A 24 -7.61 5.49 -3.57
C ALA A 24 -6.66 5.46 -2.36
N MET A 25 -7.11 4.91 -1.24
CA MET A 25 -6.27 4.71 -0.05
C MET A 25 -5.15 3.71 -0.29
N ILE A 26 -5.38 2.65 -1.07
CA ILE A 26 -4.31 1.72 -1.49
C ILE A 26 -3.27 2.42 -2.36
N HIS A 27 -3.69 3.27 -3.30
CA HIS A 27 -2.76 4.08 -4.08
C HIS A 27 -1.97 5.05 -3.21
N LEU A 28 -2.63 5.75 -2.29
CA LEU A 28 -2.00 6.65 -1.34
C LEU A 28 -0.98 5.93 -0.46
N PHE A 29 -1.32 4.74 0.03
CA PHE A 29 -0.40 3.86 0.77
C PHE A 29 0.85 3.58 -0.05
N GLY A 30 0.68 3.15 -1.31
CA GLY A 30 1.80 2.86 -2.21
C GLY A 30 2.69 4.07 -2.48
N ILE A 31 2.12 5.28 -2.55
CA ILE A 31 2.90 6.53 -2.69
C ILE A 31 3.64 6.85 -1.39
N LYS A 32 2.92 6.84 -0.26
CA LYS A 32 3.41 7.30 1.04
C LYS A 32 4.53 6.43 1.59
N TYR A 33 4.44 5.11 1.43
CA TYR A 33 5.37 4.15 2.03
C TYR A 33 6.29 3.48 1.00
N ALA A 34 6.48 4.09 -0.18
CA ALA A 34 7.21 3.46 -1.27
C ALA A 34 8.65 3.08 -0.90
N ASP A 35 9.33 3.90 -0.11
CA ASP A 35 10.71 3.64 0.31
C ASP A 35 10.79 2.57 1.40
N GLU A 36 9.84 2.56 2.33
CA GLU A 36 9.72 1.52 3.35
C GLU A 36 9.42 0.17 2.71
N ILE A 37 8.53 0.11 1.73
CA ILE A 37 8.20 -1.12 1.00
C ILE A 37 9.44 -1.66 0.27
N ARG A 38 10.22 -0.79 -0.39
CA ARG A 38 11.48 -1.19 -1.06
C ARG A 38 12.51 -1.74 -0.08
N LYS A 39 12.59 -1.19 1.14
CA LYS A 39 13.51 -1.64 2.19
C LYS A 39 13.05 -2.90 2.91
N ALA A 40 11.75 -3.20 2.90
CA ALA A 40 11.16 -4.32 3.62
C ALA A 40 11.28 -5.68 2.91
N GLU A 41 11.99 -5.76 1.77
CA GLU A 41 12.21 -6.99 0.99
C GLU A 41 10.93 -7.80 0.73
N THR A 42 9.82 -7.11 0.45
CA THR A 42 8.50 -7.70 0.27
C THR A 42 7.95 -7.40 -1.12
N THR A 43 7.03 -8.24 -1.60
CA THR A 43 6.27 -7.95 -2.82
C THR A 43 4.95 -7.24 -2.51
N ALA A 44 4.39 -6.55 -3.51
CA ALA A 44 3.06 -5.93 -3.37
C ALA A 44 1.96 -6.99 -3.13
N THR A 45 2.09 -8.17 -3.73
CA THR A 45 1.18 -9.31 -3.51
C THR A 45 1.28 -9.83 -2.08
N GLU A 46 2.50 -9.97 -1.55
CA GLU A 46 2.72 -10.35 -0.16
C GLU A 46 2.15 -9.32 0.81
N LEU A 47 2.31 -8.02 0.53
CA LEU A 47 1.69 -6.96 1.34
C LEU A 47 0.17 -7.02 1.32
N ALA A 48 -0.45 -7.25 0.15
CA ALA A 48 -1.90 -7.42 0.05
C ALA A 48 -2.39 -8.62 0.89
N ASN A 49 -1.65 -9.73 0.86
CA ASN A 49 -1.93 -10.91 1.68
C ASN A 49 -1.77 -10.62 3.19
N LEU A 50 -0.69 -9.95 3.59
CA LEU A 50 -0.44 -9.56 4.99
C LEU A 50 -1.52 -8.59 5.51
N ALA A 51 -2.02 -7.71 4.65
CA ALA A 51 -3.11 -6.80 4.93
C ALA A 51 -4.50 -7.47 4.88
N LYS A 52 -4.57 -8.78 4.56
CA LYS A 52 -5.82 -9.55 4.41
C LYS A 52 -6.82 -8.94 3.41
N ILE A 53 -6.31 -8.28 2.37
CA ILE A 53 -7.11 -7.75 1.26
C ILE A 53 -6.92 -8.59 0.00
N SER A 54 -7.73 -8.33 -1.03
CA SER A 54 -7.62 -9.05 -2.30
C SER A 54 -6.21 -8.91 -2.90
N PRO A 55 -5.56 -10.02 -3.31
CA PRO A 55 -4.27 -9.99 -4.01
C PRO A 55 -4.31 -9.20 -5.32
N ALA A 56 -5.49 -9.02 -5.91
CA ALA A 56 -5.67 -8.18 -7.10
C ALA A 56 -5.16 -6.75 -6.88
N TYR A 57 -5.25 -6.25 -5.63
CA TYR A 57 -4.79 -4.91 -5.26
C TYR A 57 -3.26 -4.73 -5.26
N ALA A 58 -2.49 -5.79 -5.49
CA ALA A 58 -1.04 -5.69 -5.70
C ALA A 58 -0.69 -4.73 -6.86
N THR A 59 -1.56 -4.65 -7.87
CA THR A 59 -1.40 -3.75 -9.01
C THR A 59 -1.52 -2.28 -8.57
N GLU A 60 -2.48 -1.97 -7.71
CA GLU A 60 -2.78 -0.65 -7.19
C GLU A 60 -1.66 -0.14 -6.27
N ILE A 61 -1.15 -1.02 -5.40
CA ILE A 61 0.03 -0.74 -4.56
C ILE A 61 1.22 -0.43 -5.46
N SER A 62 1.49 -1.25 -6.47
CA SER A 62 2.60 -1.08 -7.40
C SER A 62 2.50 0.22 -8.20
N LYS A 63 1.28 0.60 -8.63
CA LYS A 63 1.03 1.89 -9.29
C LYS A 63 1.30 3.06 -8.35
N GLY A 64 0.85 3.00 -7.09
CA GLY A 64 1.15 4.00 -6.07
C GLY A 64 2.66 4.14 -5.83
N MET A 65 3.37 3.02 -5.70
CA MET A 65 4.83 3.01 -5.57
C MET A 65 5.54 3.61 -6.79
N LYS A 66 5.04 3.42 -8.01
CA LYS A 66 5.61 4.09 -9.20
C LYS A 66 5.37 5.59 -9.17
N LEU A 67 4.19 6.02 -8.72
CA LEU A 67 3.85 7.44 -8.59
C LEU A 67 4.72 8.17 -7.55
N SER A 68 5.22 7.48 -6.51
CA SER A 68 6.13 8.07 -5.51
C SER A 68 7.39 8.74 -6.09
N LYS A 69 7.76 8.41 -7.34
CA LYS A 69 8.88 9.05 -8.06
C LYS A 69 8.56 10.48 -8.51
N TYR A 70 7.28 10.80 -8.66
CA TYR A 70 6.80 12.04 -9.27
C TYR A 70 5.99 12.90 -8.31
N VAL A 71 5.45 12.31 -7.24
CA VAL A 71 4.63 13.01 -6.25
C VAL A 71 5.07 12.64 -4.83
N LYS A 72 4.93 13.60 -3.92
CA LYS A 72 5.15 13.41 -2.49
C LYS A 72 3.85 13.75 -1.75
N VAL A 73 3.46 12.91 -0.80
CA VAL A 73 2.36 13.21 0.12
C VAL A 73 2.85 14.31 1.07
N ILE A 74 2.13 15.44 1.10
CA ILE A 74 2.41 16.59 1.96
C ILE A 74 1.77 16.38 3.32
#